data_AF-A0A2R7T6I1-F1
#
_entry.id   AF-A0A2R7T6I1-F1
#
_cell.length_a   1.000
_cell.length_b   1.000
_cell.length_c   1.000
_cell.angle_alpha   90.00
_cell.angle_beta   90.00
_cell.angle_gamma   90.00
#
_symmetry.space_group_name_H-M   'P 1'
#
loop_
_entity.id
_entity.type
_entity.pdbx_description
1 polymer ?
#
loop_
_entity_poly.entity_id
_entity_poly.type
_entity_poly.pdbx_seq_one_letter_code
_entity_poly.pdbx_strand_id
1 'polypeptide(L)'
;MLKAIGSRDPRNPKLFQEAEELVAKVQAHPVYATVRKELQKKVASSDPPAYHLSQRELCAAASVDYDYYTAVTMQLSQYVHTYPFSVRQLFAFKAGTLESLRLMALPMQYTIPFLARIIEGMREQFPGLTPEAPSPMHRT
;
A
#
# COMPACT_ATOMS: atom_id res chain seq x y z
N MET A 1 14.42 19.58 -16.13
CA MET A 1 13.56 20.69 -15.65
C MET A 1 14.33 21.98 -15.37
N LEU A 2 15.38 21.98 -14.52
CA LEU A 2 16.14 23.21 -14.17
C LEU A 2 16.73 23.97 -15.38
N LYS A 3 17.22 23.23 -16.38
CA LYS A 3 17.72 23.79 -17.65
C LYS A 3 16.59 24.36 -18.52
N ALA A 4 15.39 23.76 -18.47
CA ALA A 4 14.23 24.18 -19.25
C ALA A 4 13.54 25.43 -18.69
N ILE A 5 13.61 25.65 -17.37
CA ILE A 5 13.07 26.85 -16.70
C ILE A 5 14.09 28.02 -16.66
N GLY A 6 15.25 27.88 -17.30
CA GLY A 6 16.27 28.93 -17.37
C GLY A 6 16.86 29.33 -16.01
N SER A 7 16.90 28.41 -15.04
CA SER A 7 17.41 28.71 -13.69
C SER A 7 18.88 29.17 -13.75
N ARG A 8 19.18 30.28 -13.07
CA ARG A 8 20.53 30.88 -12.95
C ARG A 8 21.18 30.62 -11.60
N ASP A 9 20.68 29.66 -10.83
CA ASP A 9 21.25 29.33 -9.53
C ASP A 9 22.73 28.91 -9.68
N PRO A 10 23.67 29.49 -8.90
CA PRO A 10 25.10 29.16 -8.98
C PRO A 10 25.43 27.69 -8.63
N ARG A 11 24.49 26.93 -8.05
CA ARG A 11 24.65 25.49 -7.74
C ARG A 11 24.33 24.58 -8.92
N ASN A 12 23.62 25.09 -9.93
CA ASN A 12 23.24 24.33 -11.12
C ASN A 12 24.41 23.58 -11.80
N PRO A 13 25.61 24.18 -12.02
CA PRO A 13 26.72 23.45 -12.64
C PRO A 13 27.14 22.21 -11.83
N LYS A 14 27.18 22.30 -10.50
CA LYS A 14 27.50 21.16 -9.64
C LYS A 14 26.45 20.06 -9.74
N LEU A 15 25.17 20.43 -9.70
CA LEU A 15 24.07 19.47 -9.83
C LEU A 15 24.07 18.74 -11.19
N PHE A 16 24.40 19.44 -12.27
CA PHE A 16 24.52 18.80 -13.59
C PHE A 16 25.71 17.84 -13.64
N GLN A 17 26.85 18.22 -13.06
CA GLN A 17 28.02 17.35 -12.95
C GLN A 17 27.72 16.09 -12.12
N GLU A 18 27.10 16.25 -10.95
CA GLU A 18 26.66 15.13 -10.11
C GLU A 18 25.69 14.19 -10.84
N ALA A 19 24.75 14.76 -11.61
CA ALA A 19 23.83 13.98 -12.42
C ALA A 19 24.55 13.17 -13.51
N GLU A 20 25.52 13.77 -14.21
CA GLU A 20 26.33 13.07 -15.22
C GLU A 20 27.17 11.95 -14.60
N GLU A 21 27.77 12.18 -13.44
CA GLU A 21 28.52 11.15 -12.70
C GLU A 21 27.62 9.98 -12.29
N LEU A 22 26.40 10.26 -11.83
CA LEU A 22 25.44 9.22 -11.46
C LEU A 22 24.98 8.42 -12.69
N VAL A 23 24.74 9.07 -13.83
CA VAL A 23 24.41 8.37 -15.08
C VAL A 23 25.55 7.45 -15.51
N ALA A 24 26.80 7.92 -15.46
CA ALA A 24 27.97 7.10 -15.78
C ALA A 24 28.11 5.89 -14.85
N LYS A 25 27.88 6.07 -13.53
CA LYS A 25 27.87 4.97 -12.55
C LYS A 25 26.78 3.93 -12.85
N VAL A 26 25.58 4.38 -13.21
CA VAL A 26 24.47 3.48 -13.58
C VAL A 26 24.81 2.71 -14.85
N GLN A 27 25.34 3.36 -15.88
CA GLN A 27 25.71 2.72 -17.14
C GLN A 27 26.85 1.70 -17.00
N ALA A 28 27.79 1.94 -16.08
CA ALA A 28 28.89 1.02 -15.79
C ALA A 28 28.46 -0.23 -15.01
N HIS A 29 27.26 -0.23 -14.40
CA HIS A 29 26.82 -1.32 -13.55
C HIS A 29 26.45 -2.57 -14.38
N PRO A 30 26.85 -3.79 -13.98
CA PRO A 30 26.61 -5.01 -14.77
C PRO A 30 25.11 -5.31 -14.99
N VAL A 31 24.24 -4.91 -14.05
CA VAL A 31 22.79 -5.05 -14.19
C VAL A 31 22.23 -4.17 -15.30
N TYR A 32 22.86 -3.03 -15.63
CA TYR A 32 22.36 -2.13 -16.67
C TYR A 32 22.27 -2.81 -18.04
N ALA A 33 23.23 -3.70 -18.34
CA ALA A 33 23.27 -4.48 -19.57
C ALA A 33 22.11 -5.47 -19.71
N THR A 34 21.52 -5.93 -18.59
CA THR A 34 20.43 -6.91 -18.58
C THR A 34 19.04 -6.27 -18.59
N VAL A 35 18.96 -4.95 -18.41
CA VAL A 35 17.70 -4.19 -18.42
C VAL A 35 17.14 -4.05 -19.84
N ARG A 36 15.82 -3.90 -19.95
CA ARG A 36 15.12 -3.55 -21.21
C ARG A 36 15.76 -2.35 -21.92
N LYS A 37 15.89 -2.46 -23.24
CA LYS A 37 16.44 -1.42 -24.12
C LYS A 37 15.71 -0.07 -24.01
N GLU A 38 14.40 -0.09 -23.74
CA GLU A 38 13.63 1.13 -23.50
C GLU A 38 14.08 1.89 -22.26
N LEU A 39 14.41 1.19 -21.17
CA LEU A 39 14.93 1.82 -19.96
C LEU A 39 16.34 2.35 -20.18
N GLN A 40 17.19 1.58 -20.87
CA GLN A 40 18.53 2.04 -21.25
C GLN A 40 18.46 3.33 -22.09
N LYS A 41 17.50 3.41 -23.04
CA LYS A 41 17.28 4.62 -23.84
C LYS A 41 16.84 5.81 -22.99
N LYS A 42 15.95 5.60 -22.00
CA LYS A 42 15.49 6.65 -21.08
C LYS A 42 16.59 7.16 -20.15
N VAL A 43 17.45 6.26 -19.66
CA VAL A 43 18.64 6.61 -18.88
C VAL A 43 19.63 7.41 -19.74
N ALA A 44 19.86 6.99 -20.99
CA ALA A 44 20.71 7.71 -21.93
C ALA A 44 20.15 9.09 -22.32
N SER A 45 18.83 9.27 -22.34
CA SER A 45 18.18 10.57 -22.59
C SER A 45 18.07 11.44 -21.33
N SER A 46 18.73 11.08 -20.22
CA SER A 46 18.68 11.78 -18.94
C SER A 46 17.26 11.96 -18.38
N ASP A 47 16.35 11.03 -18.71
CA ASP A 47 14.98 10.97 -18.20
C ASP A 47 14.66 9.56 -17.66
N PRO A 48 15.44 9.07 -16.66
CA PRO A 48 15.17 7.77 -16.08
C PRO A 48 13.86 7.81 -15.27
N PRO A 49 12.98 6.79 -15.39
CA PRO A 49 11.86 6.66 -14.48
C PRO A 49 12.36 6.39 -13.06
N ALA A 50 11.55 6.75 -12.05
CA ALA A 50 11.90 6.58 -10.65
C ALA A 50 12.23 5.12 -10.26
N TYR A 51 11.61 4.15 -10.94
CA TYR A 51 11.82 2.73 -10.74
C TYR A 51 12.02 2.01 -12.08
N HIS A 52 12.85 0.97 -12.06
CA HIS A 52 13.15 0.15 -13.24
C HIS A 52 11.96 -0.72 -13.68
N LEU A 53 11.17 -1.21 -12.72
CA LEU A 53 9.92 -1.91 -12.93
C LEU A 53 8.76 -0.97 -12.60
N SER A 54 7.73 -1.03 -13.41
CA SER A 54 6.43 -0.45 -13.07
C SER A 54 5.81 -1.23 -11.91
N GLN A 55 4.93 -0.57 -11.16
CA GLN A 55 4.20 -1.22 -10.07
C GLN A 55 3.39 -2.43 -10.56
N ARG A 56 2.86 -2.37 -11.79
CA ARG A 56 2.13 -3.49 -12.40
C ARG A 56 3.00 -4.72 -12.62
N GLU A 57 4.27 -4.52 -12.97
CA GLU A 57 5.23 -5.61 -13.15
C GLU A 57 5.68 -6.20 -11.82
N LEU A 58 5.84 -5.36 -10.79
CA LEU A 58 6.09 -5.82 -9.43
C LEU A 58 4.93 -6.66 -8.89
N CYS A 59 3.68 -6.22 -9.11
CA CYS A 59 2.49 -6.98 -8.75
C CYS A 59 2.45 -8.32 -9.50
N ALA A 60 2.69 -8.33 -10.81
CA ALA A 60 2.73 -9.55 -11.60
C ALA A 60 3.81 -10.54 -11.10
N ALA A 61 5.02 -10.06 -10.78
CA ALA A 61 6.10 -10.88 -10.25
C ALA A 61 5.75 -11.47 -8.87
N ALA A 62 4.99 -10.74 -8.06
CA ALA A 62 4.52 -11.19 -6.75
C ALA A 62 3.22 -12.00 -6.79
N SER A 63 2.66 -12.29 -7.97
CA SER A 63 1.33 -12.91 -8.13
C SER A 63 0.21 -12.14 -7.41
N VAL A 64 0.34 -10.81 -7.34
CA VAL A 64 -0.66 -9.90 -6.75
C VAL A 64 -1.47 -9.27 -7.88
N ASP A 65 -2.79 -9.27 -7.73
CA ASP A 65 -3.67 -8.57 -8.65
C ASP A 65 -3.45 -7.04 -8.57
N TYR A 66 -3.20 -6.42 -9.71
CA TYR A 66 -2.84 -5.00 -9.77
C TYR A 66 -4.02 -4.09 -9.43
N ASP A 67 -5.24 -4.48 -9.79
CA ASP A 67 -6.44 -3.69 -9.51
C ASP A 67 -6.77 -3.74 -8.00
N TYR A 68 -6.61 -4.91 -7.38
CA TYR A 68 -6.67 -5.07 -5.93
C TYR A 68 -5.61 -4.23 -5.22
N TYR A 69 -4.35 -4.30 -5.65
CA TYR A 69 -3.27 -3.47 -5.10
C TYR A 69 -3.63 -1.97 -5.16
N THR A 70 -4.17 -1.53 -6.29
CA THR A 70 -4.54 -0.13 -6.52
C THR A 70 -5.68 0.30 -5.61
N ALA A 71 -6.73 -0.52 -5.50
CA ALA A 71 -7.86 -0.26 -4.61
C ALA A 71 -7.42 -0.17 -3.14
N VAL A 72 -6.61 -1.12 -2.67
CA VAL A 72 -6.10 -1.14 -1.29
C VAL A 72 -5.18 0.05 -1.02
N THR A 73 -4.30 0.39 -1.95
CA THR A 73 -3.40 1.55 -1.80
C THR A 73 -4.18 2.85 -1.71
N MET A 74 -5.20 3.03 -2.54
CA MET A 74 -6.07 4.21 -2.49
C MET A 74 -6.82 4.29 -1.16
N GLN A 75 -7.39 3.18 -0.70
CA GLN A 75 -8.11 3.12 0.57
C GLN A 75 -7.20 3.41 1.77
N LEU A 76 -5.99 2.82 1.79
CA LEU A 76 -5.00 3.08 2.84
C LEU A 76 -4.50 4.52 2.82
N SER A 77 -4.28 5.09 1.63
CA SER A 77 -3.89 6.50 1.51
C SER A 77 -4.97 7.42 2.09
N GLN A 78 -6.24 7.18 1.76
CA GLN A 78 -7.37 7.89 2.36
C GLN A 78 -7.37 7.73 3.89
N TYR A 79 -7.14 6.52 4.39
CA TYR A 79 -7.09 6.24 5.81
C TYR A 79 -5.97 7.00 6.53
N VAL A 80 -4.77 7.07 5.95
CA VAL A 80 -3.65 7.83 6.54
C VAL A 80 -3.98 9.32 6.69
N HIS A 81 -4.78 9.87 5.77
CA HIS A 81 -5.18 11.29 5.82
C HIS A 81 -6.39 11.55 6.72
N THR A 82 -7.31 10.59 6.86
CA THR A 82 -8.51 10.75 7.70
C THR A 82 -8.29 10.29 9.14
N TYR A 83 -7.42 9.31 9.37
CA TYR A 83 -7.19 8.72 10.69
C TYR A 83 -6.72 9.72 11.76
N PRO A 84 -5.73 10.61 11.52
CA PRO A 84 -5.33 11.60 12.51
C PRO A 84 -6.48 12.56 12.87
N PHE A 85 -7.32 12.90 11.89
CA PHE A 85 -8.50 13.73 12.11
C PHE A 85 -9.55 12.99 12.95
N SER A 86 -9.88 11.75 12.61
CA SER A 86 -10.82 10.92 13.35
C SER A 86 -10.35 10.64 14.79
N VAL A 87 -9.05 10.39 14.99
CA VAL A 87 -8.48 10.21 16.35
C VAL A 87 -8.54 11.51 17.15
N ARG A 88 -8.28 12.67 16.53
CA ARG A 88 -8.43 13.97 17.21
C ARG A 88 -9.87 14.24 17.61
N GLN A 89 -10.85 13.81 16.82
CA GLN A 89 -12.26 13.94 17.17
C GLN A 89 -12.63 13.10 18.41
N LEU A 90 -11.98 11.96 18.66
CA LEU A 90 -12.22 11.15 19.86
C LEU A 90 -12.03 11.96 21.15
N PHE A 91 -11.03 12.84 21.20
CA PHE A 91 -10.77 13.70 22.36
C PHE A 91 -11.83 14.79 22.57
N ALA A 92 -12.65 15.09 21.57
CA ALA A 92 -13.74 16.06 21.69
C ALA A 92 -15.03 15.42 22.28
N PHE A 93 -15.13 14.09 22.31
CA PHE A 93 -16.30 13.41 22.88
C PHE A 93 -16.19 13.30 24.39
N LYS A 94 -17.25 13.71 25.10
CA LYS A 94 -17.39 13.47 26.53
C LYS A 94 -17.88 12.04 26.75
N ALA A 95 -17.28 11.34 27.71
CA ALA A 95 -17.73 10.00 28.09
C ALA A 95 -19.20 10.03 28.53
N GLY A 96 -19.98 9.04 28.08
CA GLY A 96 -21.40 8.89 28.43
C GLY A 96 -22.38 9.64 27.53
N THR A 97 -21.92 10.39 26.52
CA THR A 97 -22.84 10.96 25.52
C THR A 97 -23.25 9.90 24.49
N LEU A 98 -24.44 10.05 23.91
CA LEU A 98 -24.97 9.13 22.90
C LEU A 98 -24.05 9.06 21.67
N GLU A 99 -23.43 10.18 21.30
CA GLU A 99 -22.50 10.29 20.19
C GLU A 99 -21.22 9.47 20.44
N SER A 100 -20.71 9.45 21.68
CA SER A 100 -19.54 8.65 22.06
C SER A 100 -19.82 7.14 21.94
N LEU A 101 -21.02 6.71 22.35
CA LEU A 101 -21.48 5.32 22.20
C LEU A 101 -21.66 4.94 20.73
N ARG A 102 -22.27 5.82 19.93
CA ARG A 102 -22.44 5.59 18.47
C ARG A 102 -21.10 5.47 17.76
N LEU A 103 -20.13 6.32 18.11
CA LEU A 103 -18.79 6.26 17.54
C LEU A 103 -18.05 4.97 17.91
N MET A 104 -18.16 4.52 19.16
CA MET A 104 -17.58 3.24 19.59
C MET A 104 -18.28 2.02 18.97
N ALA A 105 -19.57 2.12 18.63
CA ALA A 105 -20.31 1.05 17.99
C ALA A 105 -19.92 0.85 16.51
N LEU A 106 -19.51 1.91 15.80
CA LEU A 106 -19.18 1.85 14.37
C LEU A 106 -18.09 0.81 14.03
N PRO A 107 -16.92 0.78 14.72
CA PRO A 107 -15.92 -0.26 14.48
C PRO A 107 -16.45 -1.69 14.74
N MET A 108 -17.31 -1.87 15.74
CA MET A 108 -17.88 -3.19 16.05
C MET A 108 -18.84 -3.61 14.94
N GLN A 109 -19.76 -2.74 14.54
CA GLN A 109 -20.70 -2.99 13.45
C GLN A 109 -19.99 -3.28 12.13
N TYR A 110 -18.89 -2.58 11.86
CA TYR A 110 -18.10 -2.80 10.65
C TYR A 110 -17.31 -4.11 10.69
N THR A 111 -16.76 -4.52 11.83
CA THR A 111 -15.90 -5.71 11.95
C THR A 111 -16.67 -7.03 12.10
N ILE A 112 -17.91 -7.00 12.64
CA ILE A 112 -18.74 -8.20 12.86
C ILE A 112 -18.93 -9.05 11.60
N PRO A 113 -19.31 -8.50 10.42
CA PRO A 113 -19.49 -9.31 9.21
C PRO A 113 -18.20 -10.01 8.76
N PHE A 114 -17.05 -9.34 8.90
CA PHE A 114 -15.75 -9.95 8.56
C PHE A 114 -15.39 -11.07 9.54
N LEU A 115 -15.62 -10.87 10.85
CA LEU A 115 -15.44 -11.91 11.85
C LEU A 115 -16.32 -13.13 11.58
N ALA A 116 -17.59 -12.92 11.22
CA ALA A 116 -18.50 -13.99 10.84
C ALA A 116 -17.97 -14.76 9.61
N ARG A 117 -17.56 -14.05 8.56
CA ARG A 117 -16.96 -14.64 7.34
C ARG A 117 -15.67 -15.41 7.64
N ILE A 118 -14.83 -14.92 8.54
CA ILE A 118 -13.61 -15.62 8.95
C ILE A 118 -13.95 -16.92 9.67
N ILE A 119 -14.91 -16.91 10.58
CA ILE A 119 -15.36 -18.12 11.28
C ILE A 119 -15.93 -19.15 10.30
N GLU A 120 -16.73 -18.71 9.32
CA GLU A 120 -17.23 -19.57 8.24
C GLU A 120 -16.09 -20.17 7.40
N GLY A 121 -15.13 -19.34 6.97
CA GLY A 121 -13.97 -19.79 6.19
C GLY A 121 -13.05 -20.75 6.97
N MET A 122 -12.89 -20.55 8.28
CA MET A 122 -12.13 -21.49 9.13
C MET A 122 -12.78 -22.89 9.14
N ARG A 123 -14.11 -22.99 9.05
CA ARG A 123 -14.79 -24.29 8.94
C ARG A 123 -14.46 -25.01 7.63
N GLU A 124 -14.32 -24.27 6.54
CA GLU A 124 -13.94 -24.83 5.23
C GLU A 124 -12.48 -25.27 5.21
N GLN A 125 -11.60 -24.54 5.93
CA GLN A 125 -10.17 -24.82 5.98
C GLN A 125 -9.79 -25.94 6.95
N PHE A 126 -10.65 -26.25 7.93
CA PHE A 126 -10.47 -27.31 8.92
C PHE A 126 -11.68 -28.26 8.99
N PRO A 127 -11.93 -29.08 7.94
CA PRO A 127 -13.03 -30.02 7.94
C PRO A 127 -12.83 -31.09 9.04
N GLY A 128 -13.82 -31.24 9.93
CA GLY A 128 -13.87 -32.33 10.93
C GLY A 128 -13.48 -31.98 12.37
N LEU A 129 -13.18 -30.72 12.69
CA LEU A 129 -12.83 -30.28 14.06
C LEU A 129 -14.01 -29.67 14.85
N THR A 130 -15.20 -29.56 14.25
CA THR A 130 -16.40 -29.16 14.99
C THR A 130 -16.84 -30.31 15.91
N PRO A 131 -16.86 -30.11 17.24
CA PRO A 131 -17.44 -31.09 18.16
C PRO A 131 -18.89 -31.37 17.75
N GLU A 132 -19.26 -32.64 17.70
CA GLU A 132 -20.64 -33.04 17.46
C GLU A 132 -21.54 -32.38 18.52
N ALA A 133 -22.64 -31.75 18.10
CA ALA A 133 -23.55 -31.11 19.03
C ALA A 133 -24.04 -32.16 20.05
N PRO A 134 -24.11 -31.85 21.36
CA PRO A 134 -24.52 -32.82 22.35
C PRO A 134 -25.93 -33.32 22.02
N SER A 135 -26.04 -34.63 21.80
CA SER A 135 -27.30 -35.32 21.50
C SER A 135 -28.32 -35.04 22.63
N PRO A 136 -29.58 -34.67 22.31
CA PRO A 136 -30.59 -34.24 23.30
C PRO A 136 -31.16 -35.39 24.15
N MET A 137 -30.38 -36.44 24.41
CA MET A 137 -30.85 -37.70 25.01
C MET A 137 -30.24 -37.99 26.39
N HIS A 138 -29.86 -36.99 27.17
CA HIS A 138 -29.57 -37.14 28.61
C HIS A 138 -30.27 -36.04 29.43
N ARG A 139 -31.58 -36.18 29.56
CA ARG A 139 -32.33 -35.64 30.70
C ARG A 139 -33.12 -36.81 31.28
N THR A 140 -32.54 -37.47 32.27
CA THR A 140 -33.26 -38.31 33.24
C THR A 140 -33.50 -37.48 34.48
#